data_AF-A0ABD2YN05-F1
#
_entry.id   AF-A0ABD2YN05-F1
#
_cell.length_a   1.000
_cell.length_b   1.000
_cell.length_c   1.000
_cell.angle_alpha   90.00
_cell.angle_beta   90.00
_cell.angle_gamma   90.00
#
_symmetry.space_group_name_H-M   'P 1'
#
loop_
_entity.id
_entity.type
_entity.pdbx_description
1 polymer ?
#
loop_
_entity_poly.entity_id
_entity_poly.type
_entity_poly.pdbx_seq_one_letter_code
_entity_poly.pdbx_strand_id
1 'polypeptide(L)'
;MSFPRFYNTWLEQLNQLINHLNQSPRPPTTEEENHQLHQLVQKTMAHYAEYYRVKSIAAKQDILSVFAAPWATTLERSLHWIAGWRPTTAFHLIYTEASIRFESQIIDILRGFRNGDLGDLSPAQFRRVSELQCETVREENDITDELSGWQDGASDFLGMSSDNADVKMEVLERVVEKADHLRLNTVEKLVELLTPRQAAEFLIAAAHLQFGVREWGVAYDRQRI
;
A
#
# COMPACT_ATOMS: atom_id res chain seq x y z
N MET A 1 13.74 -6.99 -18.14
CA MET A 1 12.50 -6.19 -18.33
C MET A 1 12.69 -4.89 -17.56
N SER A 2 12.40 -3.73 -18.12
CA SER A 2 12.53 -2.46 -17.36
C SER A 2 11.48 -2.37 -16.26
N PHE A 3 11.77 -1.63 -15.18
CA PHE A 3 10.81 -1.45 -14.09
C PHE A 3 9.46 -0.86 -14.53
N PRO A 4 9.39 0.16 -15.41
CA PRO A 4 8.11 0.67 -15.92
C PRO A 4 7.26 -0.38 -16.63
N ARG A 5 7.89 -1.28 -17.39
CA ARG A 5 7.17 -2.35 -18.10
C ARG A 5 6.67 -3.40 -17.12
N PHE A 6 7.51 -3.78 -16.14
CA PHE A 6 7.10 -4.64 -15.04
C PHE A 6 5.91 -4.04 -14.28
N TYR A 7 5.97 -2.76 -13.91
CA TYR A 7 4.91 -2.07 -13.17
C TYR A 7 3.55 -2.15 -13.88
N ASN A 8 3.51 -1.88 -15.19
CA ASN A 8 2.27 -1.96 -15.96
C ASN A 8 1.70 -3.40 -15.98
N THR A 9 2.54 -4.41 -16.22
CA THR A 9 2.11 -5.82 -16.17
C THR A 9 1.65 -6.22 -14.77
N TRP A 10 2.35 -5.76 -13.73
CA TRP A 10 1.99 -6.01 -12.33
C TRP A 10 0.63 -5.39 -12.00
N LEU A 11 0.33 -4.20 -12.50
CA LEU A 11 -0.95 -3.52 -12.29
C LEU A 11 -2.10 -4.25 -12.99
N GLU A 12 -1.89 -4.73 -14.21
CA GLU A 12 -2.87 -5.55 -14.95
C GLU A 12 -3.18 -6.85 -14.19
N GLN A 13 -2.16 -7.52 -13.66
CA GLN A 13 -2.30 -8.74 -12.85
C GLN A 13 -2.99 -8.46 -11.52
N LEU A 14 -2.68 -7.32 -10.86
CA LEU A 14 -3.39 -6.91 -9.66
C LEU A 14 -4.88 -6.73 -9.95
N ASN A 15 -5.25 -6.07 -11.06
CA ASN A 15 -6.64 -5.90 -11.44
C ASN A 15 -7.36 -7.26 -11.63
N GLN A 16 -6.69 -8.26 -12.21
CA GLN A 16 -7.25 -9.62 -12.31
C GLN A 16 -7.48 -10.27 -10.93
N LEU A 17 -6.50 -10.17 -10.02
CA LEU A 17 -6.63 -10.70 -8.65
C LEU A 17 -7.80 -10.02 -7.89
N ILE A 18 -7.90 -8.70 -8.02
CA ILE A 18 -8.98 -7.92 -7.38
C ILE A 18 -10.34 -8.25 -7.98
N ASN A 19 -10.43 -8.52 -9.28
CA ASN A 19 -11.66 -9.01 -9.90
C ASN A 19 -12.07 -10.39 -9.38
N HIS A 20 -11.12 -11.31 -9.18
CA HIS A 20 -11.43 -12.61 -8.55
C HIS A 20 -11.87 -12.45 -7.10
N LEU A 21 -11.22 -11.58 -6.33
CA LEU A 21 -11.68 -11.22 -5.00
C LEU A 21 -13.10 -10.67 -5.09
N ASN A 22 -13.39 -9.66 -5.91
CA ASN A 22 -14.73 -9.08 -6.08
C ASN A 22 -15.82 -10.11 -6.41
N GLN A 23 -15.51 -11.14 -7.20
CA GLN A 23 -16.45 -12.21 -7.57
C GLN A 23 -16.64 -13.28 -6.48
N SER A 24 -15.76 -13.35 -5.48
CA SER A 24 -15.85 -14.34 -4.41
C SER A 24 -17.03 -14.06 -3.46
N PRO A 25 -17.81 -15.09 -3.06
CA PRO A 25 -18.91 -14.92 -2.10
C PRO A 25 -18.47 -14.30 -0.78
N ARG A 26 -19.21 -13.28 -0.33
CA ARG A 26 -19.04 -12.59 0.97
C ARG A 26 -20.41 -12.31 1.57
N PRO A 27 -20.88 -13.08 2.56
CA PRO A 27 -20.16 -14.13 3.28
C PRO A 27 -19.93 -15.39 2.41
N PRO A 28 -18.82 -16.12 2.65
CA PRO A 28 -18.70 -17.50 2.16
C PRO A 28 -19.83 -18.36 2.74
N THR A 29 -20.45 -19.19 1.89
CA THR A 29 -21.56 -20.07 2.28
C THR A 29 -21.10 -21.51 2.54
N THR A 30 -19.93 -21.87 2.02
CA THR A 30 -19.30 -23.19 2.19
C THR A 30 -17.86 -23.08 2.69
N GLU A 31 -17.33 -24.14 3.29
CA GLU A 31 -15.93 -24.21 3.72
C GLU A 31 -14.95 -24.07 2.54
N GLU A 32 -15.33 -24.61 1.38
CA GLU A 32 -14.54 -24.50 0.14
C GLU A 32 -14.45 -23.05 -0.34
N GLU A 33 -15.56 -22.31 -0.34
CA GLU A 33 -15.55 -20.88 -0.68
C GLU A 33 -14.71 -20.06 0.31
N ASN A 34 -14.76 -20.40 1.60
CA ASN A 34 -13.93 -19.76 2.62
C ASN A 34 -12.44 -20.03 2.39
N HIS A 35 -12.08 -21.28 2.07
CA HIS A 35 -10.72 -21.66 1.72
C HIS A 35 -10.22 -20.94 0.47
N GLN A 36 -11.04 -20.87 -0.59
CA GLN A 36 -10.71 -20.16 -1.83
C GLN A 36 -10.50 -18.66 -1.60
N LEU A 37 -11.35 -18.02 -0.79
CA LEU A 37 -11.20 -16.61 -0.43
C LEU A 37 -9.87 -16.37 0.29
N HIS A 38 -9.54 -17.21 1.26
CA HIS A 38 -8.26 -17.14 1.97
C HIS A 38 -7.06 -17.31 1.04
N GLN A 39 -7.12 -18.27 0.10
CA GLN A 39 -6.08 -18.44 -0.91
C GLN A 39 -5.92 -17.20 -1.81
N LEU A 40 -7.02 -16.54 -2.20
CA LEU A 40 -6.97 -15.32 -3.00
C LEU A 40 -6.35 -14.15 -2.24
N VAL A 41 -6.65 -14.00 -0.94
CA VAL A 41 -5.99 -13.03 -0.05
C VAL A 41 -4.47 -13.29 -0.02
N GLN A 42 -4.05 -14.53 0.21
CA GLN A 42 -2.63 -14.90 0.22
C GLN A 42 -1.93 -14.65 -1.12
N LYS A 43 -2.58 -14.97 -2.25
CA LYS A 43 -2.06 -14.68 -3.60
C LYS A 43 -1.90 -13.17 -3.83
N THR A 44 -2.85 -12.37 -3.35
CA THR A 44 -2.80 -10.91 -3.44
C THR A 44 -1.65 -10.35 -2.61
N MET A 45 -1.43 -10.87 -1.40
CA MET A 45 -0.28 -10.48 -0.56
C MET A 45 1.06 -10.86 -1.20
N ALA A 46 1.17 -12.07 -1.74
CA ALA A 46 2.36 -12.49 -2.49
C ALA A 46 2.63 -11.59 -3.71
N HIS A 47 1.58 -11.10 -4.37
CA HIS A 47 1.68 -10.17 -5.49
C HIS A 47 2.24 -8.80 -5.07
N TYR A 48 1.82 -8.27 -3.91
CA TYR A 48 2.40 -7.05 -3.32
C TYR A 48 3.86 -7.26 -2.89
N ALA A 49 4.19 -8.41 -2.30
CA ALA A 49 5.56 -8.72 -1.91
C ALA A 49 6.50 -8.76 -3.13
N GLU A 50 6.05 -9.34 -4.25
CA GLU A 50 6.82 -9.37 -5.50
C GLU A 50 7.08 -7.98 -6.07
N TYR A 51 6.11 -7.06 -5.96
CA TYR A 51 6.30 -5.66 -6.37
C TYR A 51 7.49 -5.01 -5.64
N TYR A 52 7.52 -5.10 -4.31
CA TYR A 52 8.60 -4.50 -3.52
C TYR A 52 9.94 -5.22 -3.73
N ARG A 53 9.93 -6.53 -3.94
CA ARG A 53 11.14 -7.29 -4.30
C ARG A 53 11.76 -6.80 -5.60
N VAL A 54 10.95 -6.64 -6.66
CA VAL A 54 11.43 -6.15 -7.96
C VAL A 54 11.80 -4.67 -7.89
N LYS A 55 11.06 -3.87 -7.12
CA LYS A 55 11.37 -2.45 -6.90
C LYS A 55 12.71 -2.26 -6.18
N SER A 56 13.02 -3.07 -5.17
CA SER A 56 14.33 -3.07 -4.48
C SER A 56 15.48 -3.37 -5.46
N ILE A 57 15.30 -4.33 -6.36
CA ILE A 57 16.31 -4.62 -7.41
C ILE A 57 16.48 -3.43 -8.36
N ALA A 58 15.39 -2.77 -8.76
CA ALA A 58 15.47 -1.59 -9.62
C ALA A 58 16.13 -0.39 -8.89
N ALA A 59 15.88 -0.23 -7.59
CA ALA A 59 16.47 0.82 -6.76
C ALA A 59 17.99 0.67 -6.65
N LYS A 60 18.48 -0.56 -6.50
CA LYS A 60 19.92 -0.90 -6.52
C LYS A 60 20.61 -0.59 -7.85
N GLN A 61 19.85 -0.54 -8.94
CA GLN A 61 20.38 -0.22 -10.27
C GLN A 61 20.36 1.29 -10.53
N ASP A 62 19.27 1.96 -10.16
CA ASP A 62 19.08 3.40 -10.35
C ASP A 62 18.05 3.95 -9.35
N ILE A 63 18.55 4.35 -8.18
CA ILE A 63 17.72 4.89 -7.10
C ILE A 63 17.05 6.21 -7.49
N LEU A 64 17.70 7.06 -8.30
CA LEU A 64 17.14 8.35 -8.70
C LEU A 64 15.96 8.15 -9.65
N SER A 65 16.07 7.22 -10.60
CA SER A 65 14.95 6.83 -11.46
C SER A 65 13.81 6.23 -10.64
N VAL A 66 14.11 5.38 -9.65
CA VAL A 66 13.06 4.82 -8.78
C VAL A 66 12.36 5.89 -7.96
N PHE A 67 13.12 6.82 -7.40
CA PHE A 67 12.61 7.92 -6.59
C PHE A 67 11.79 8.92 -7.41
N ALA A 68 12.25 9.24 -8.63
CA ALA A 68 11.54 10.10 -9.57
C ALA A 68 10.25 9.47 -10.12
N ALA A 69 10.15 8.14 -10.11
CA ALA A 69 9.00 7.36 -10.53
C ALA A 69 8.41 7.79 -11.90
N PRO A 70 9.19 7.74 -13.00
CA PRO A 70 8.74 8.19 -14.32
C PRO A 70 7.57 7.38 -14.90
N TRP A 71 7.27 6.20 -14.34
CA TRP A 71 6.13 5.36 -14.72
C TRP A 71 4.80 5.80 -14.08
N ALA A 72 4.85 6.59 -13.01
CA ALA A 72 3.69 7.11 -12.30
C ALA A 72 3.13 8.37 -12.98
N THR A 73 1.86 8.69 -12.76
CA THR A 73 1.24 9.96 -13.18
C THR A 73 1.69 11.11 -12.27
N THR A 74 1.42 12.36 -12.68
CA THR A 74 1.68 13.51 -11.80
C THR A 74 0.89 13.44 -10.50
N LEU A 75 -0.37 12.97 -10.55
CA LEU A 75 -1.22 12.81 -9.37
C LEU A 75 -0.65 11.74 -8.42
N GLU A 76 -0.27 10.56 -8.93
CA GLU A 76 0.36 9.52 -8.12
C GLU A 76 1.62 10.04 -7.42
N ARG A 77 2.52 10.70 -8.16
CA ARG A 77 3.74 11.29 -7.58
C ARG A 77 3.44 12.34 -6.52
N SER A 78 2.38 13.14 -6.68
CA SER A 78 2.00 14.16 -5.69
C SER A 78 1.51 13.57 -4.36
N LEU A 79 1.08 12.31 -4.37
CA LEU A 79 0.61 11.58 -3.19
C LEU A 79 1.70 10.68 -2.58
N HIS A 80 2.90 10.65 -3.18
CA HIS A 80 4.01 9.90 -2.62
C HIS A 80 4.57 10.59 -1.36
N TRP A 81 4.91 9.79 -0.36
CA TRP A 81 5.72 10.19 0.78
C TRP A 81 7.21 9.94 0.50
N ILE A 82 7.59 8.68 0.30
CA ILE A 82 8.97 8.26 -0.02
C ILE A 82 8.92 7.17 -1.10
N ALA A 83 9.04 7.56 -2.36
CA ALA A 83 8.94 6.68 -3.53
C ALA A 83 7.68 5.78 -3.56
N GLY A 84 6.59 6.20 -2.91
CA GLY A 84 5.34 5.45 -2.79
C GLY A 84 4.38 6.05 -1.76
N TRP A 85 3.21 5.44 -1.57
CA TRP A 85 2.16 5.89 -0.65
C TRP A 85 2.62 5.90 0.82
N ARG A 86 1.92 6.62 1.70
CA ARG A 86 2.30 6.72 3.11
C ARG A 86 1.62 5.59 3.91
N PRO A 87 2.33 4.71 4.65
CA PRO A 87 1.75 3.58 5.39
C PRO A 87 0.50 3.89 6.22
N THR A 88 0.44 5.06 6.86
CA THR A 88 -0.72 5.58 7.60
C THR A 88 -2.02 5.65 6.78
N THR A 89 -1.93 5.78 5.45
CA THR A 89 -3.09 5.72 4.54
C THR A 89 -3.86 4.40 4.64
N ALA A 90 -3.19 3.28 4.92
CA ALA A 90 -3.87 1.98 5.07
C ALA A 90 -4.85 1.97 6.26
N PHE A 91 -4.50 2.61 7.37
CA PHE A 91 -5.37 2.73 8.54
C PHE A 91 -6.54 3.67 8.27
N HIS A 92 -6.27 4.81 7.62
CA HIS A 92 -7.34 5.72 7.20
C HIS A 92 -8.36 5.01 6.32
N LEU A 93 -7.89 4.14 5.41
CA LEU A 93 -8.77 3.34 4.57
C LEU A 93 -9.60 2.36 5.39
N ILE A 94 -8.99 1.60 6.31
CA ILE A 94 -9.72 0.67 7.19
C ILE A 94 -10.79 1.40 7.99
N TYR A 95 -10.46 2.52 8.64
CA TYR A 95 -11.43 3.27 9.43
C TYR A 95 -12.57 3.81 8.54
N THR A 96 -12.24 4.31 7.35
CA THR A 96 -13.24 4.82 6.40
C THR A 96 -14.19 3.72 5.94
N GLU A 97 -13.65 2.59 5.48
CA GLU A 97 -14.46 1.45 5.02
C GLU A 97 -15.29 0.83 6.15
N ALA A 98 -14.70 0.68 7.34
CA ALA A 98 -15.39 0.17 8.52
C ALA A 98 -16.54 1.12 8.93
N SER A 99 -16.29 2.43 8.99
CA SER A 99 -17.30 3.42 9.34
C SER A 99 -18.45 3.46 8.33
N ILE A 100 -18.16 3.49 7.02
CA ILE A 100 -19.20 3.50 5.97
C ILE A 100 -20.11 2.26 6.10
N ARG A 101 -19.51 1.08 6.31
CA ARG A 101 -20.28 -0.17 6.45
C ARG A 101 -21.08 -0.20 7.75
N PHE A 102 -20.46 0.16 8.87
CA PHE A 102 -21.11 0.26 10.16
C PHE A 102 -22.33 1.18 10.10
N GLU A 103 -22.20 2.37 9.51
CA GLU A 103 -23.31 3.32 9.35
C GLU A 103 -24.43 2.76 8.47
N SER A 104 -24.09 2.07 7.39
CA SER A 104 -25.09 1.46 6.49
C SER A 104 -25.89 0.32 7.15
N GLN A 105 -25.35 -0.33 8.18
CA GLN A 105 -25.93 -1.50 8.85
C GLN A 105 -26.27 -1.27 10.33
N ILE A 106 -26.25 -0.01 10.80
CA ILE A 106 -26.31 0.31 12.24
C ILE A 106 -27.56 -0.26 12.93
N ILE A 107 -28.71 -0.27 12.26
CA ILE A 107 -29.96 -0.80 12.81
C ILE A 107 -29.87 -2.31 13.05
N ASP A 108 -29.25 -3.04 12.12
CA ASP A 108 -29.08 -4.49 12.22
C ASP A 108 -28.06 -4.84 13.30
N ILE A 109 -26.97 -4.07 13.38
CA ILE A 109 -25.95 -4.20 14.42
C ILE A 109 -26.55 -3.99 15.82
N LEU A 110 -27.40 -2.96 16.00
CA LEU A 110 -28.10 -2.67 17.25
C LEU A 110 -29.12 -3.76 17.63
N ARG A 111 -29.67 -4.47 16.65
CA ARG A 111 -30.51 -5.67 16.86
C ARG A 111 -29.71 -6.94 17.14
N GLY A 112 -28.38 -6.85 17.12
CA GLY A 112 -27.48 -7.97 17.39
C GLY A 112 -27.08 -8.78 16.14
N PHE A 113 -27.52 -8.38 14.94
CA PHE A 113 -27.05 -9.01 13.71
C PHE A 113 -25.60 -8.60 13.43
N ARG A 114 -24.83 -9.53 12.88
CA ARG A 114 -23.43 -9.33 12.46
C ARG A 114 -23.27 -10.00 11.10
N ASN A 115 -22.81 -9.24 10.13
CA ASN A 115 -22.46 -9.72 8.80
C ASN A 115 -21.02 -10.23 8.73
N GLY A 116 -20.15 -9.89 9.69
CA GLY A 116 -18.74 -10.30 9.72
C GLY A 116 -17.89 -9.63 8.65
N ASP A 117 -18.34 -8.49 8.12
CA ASP A 117 -17.60 -7.64 7.18
C ASP A 117 -16.71 -6.63 7.93
N LEU A 118 -16.10 -5.69 7.21
CA LEU A 118 -15.30 -4.62 7.81
C LEU A 118 -16.09 -3.67 8.74
N GLY A 119 -17.42 -3.61 8.63
CA GLY A 119 -18.27 -2.86 9.58
C GLY A 119 -18.37 -3.52 10.95
N ASP A 120 -18.04 -4.82 11.03
CA ASP A 120 -18.11 -5.64 12.24
C ASP A 120 -16.74 -5.90 12.90
N LEU A 121 -15.78 -4.98 12.73
CA LEU A 121 -14.51 -5.05 13.44
C LEU A 121 -14.76 -5.12 14.96
N SER A 122 -14.20 -6.15 15.59
CA SER A 122 -14.35 -6.32 17.04
C SER A 122 -13.59 -5.23 17.80
N PRO A 123 -13.98 -4.92 19.06
CA PRO A 123 -13.23 -4.00 19.90
C PRO A 123 -11.75 -4.40 20.08
N ALA A 124 -11.44 -5.70 20.04
CA ALA A 124 -10.06 -6.19 20.10
C ALA A 124 -9.30 -5.91 18.80
N GLN A 125 -9.92 -6.07 17.64
CA GLN A 125 -9.32 -5.71 16.35
C GLN A 125 -9.07 -4.20 16.26
N PHE A 126 -10.03 -3.36 16.64
CA PHE A 126 -9.83 -1.90 16.65
C PHE A 126 -8.65 -1.47 17.53
N ARG A 127 -8.51 -2.04 18.73
CA ARG A 127 -7.36 -1.75 19.60
C ARG A 127 -6.03 -2.12 18.93
N ARG A 128 -5.94 -3.33 18.36
CA ARG A 128 -4.72 -3.79 17.69
C ARG A 128 -4.39 -2.97 16.44
N VAL A 129 -5.40 -2.58 15.66
CA VAL A 129 -5.22 -1.69 14.49
C VAL A 129 -4.70 -0.32 14.96
N SER A 130 -5.24 0.23 16.05
CA SER A 130 -4.76 1.50 16.62
C SER A 130 -3.35 1.41 17.19
N GLU A 131 -3.00 0.32 17.86
CA GLU A 131 -1.64 0.06 18.35
C GLU A 131 -0.64 -0.02 17.18
N LEU A 132 -0.99 -0.79 16.15
CA LEU A 132 -0.19 -0.91 14.94
C LEU A 132 -0.05 0.43 14.18
N GLN A 133 -1.08 1.27 14.20
CA GLN A 133 -1.01 2.62 13.65
C GLN A 133 0.02 3.46 14.40
N CYS A 134 0.03 3.43 15.73
CA CYS A 134 1.01 4.16 16.54
C CYS A 134 2.44 3.70 16.26
N GLU A 135 2.66 2.38 16.16
CA GLU A 135 3.96 1.82 15.76
C GLU A 135 4.38 2.31 14.37
N THR A 136 3.47 2.23 13.40
CA THR A 136 3.73 2.64 12.01
C THR A 136 4.04 4.14 11.92
N VAL A 137 3.31 4.99 12.65
CA VAL A 137 3.58 6.45 12.70
C VAL A 137 4.98 6.73 13.24
N ARG A 138 5.42 5.98 14.26
CA ARG A 138 6.77 6.14 14.80
C ARG A 138 7.82 5.79 13.75
N GLU A 139 7.70 4.64 13.10
CA GLU A 139 8.64 4.22 12.05
C GLU A 139 8.62 5.17 10.85
N GLU A 140 7.45 5.71 10.46
CA GLU A 140 7.37 6.75 9.43
C GLU A 140 8.15 8.02 9.81
N ASN A 141 8.07 8.45 11.06
CA ASN A 141 8.81 9.63 11.51
C ASN A 141 10.32 9.34 11.50
N ASP A 142 10.75 8.19 12.01
CA ASP A 142 12.17 7.80 12.02
C ASP A 142 12.76 7.77 10.60
N ILE A 143 12.01 7.26 9.60
CA ILE A 143 12.43 7.23 8.19
C ILE A 143 12.40 8.65 7.57
N THR A 144 11.41 9.47 7.93
CA THR A 144 11.32 10.87 7.46
C THR A 144 12.50 11.70 7.97
N ASP A 145 12.92 11.48 9.21
CA ASP A 145 14.08 12.14 9.79
C ASP A 145 15.38 11.75 9.06
N GLU A 146 15.55 10.46 8.71
CA GLU A 146 16.69 9.99 7.91
C GLU A 146 16.71 10.62 6.50
N LEU A 147 15.55 10.71 5.84
CA LEU A 147 15.43 11.42 4.56
C LEU A 147 15.76 12.91 4.69
N SER A 148 15.31 13.54 5.77
CA SER A 148 15.58 14.96 6.03
C SER A 148 17.08 15.21 6.17
N GLY A 149 17.78 14.36 6.93
CA GLY A 149 19.25 14.43 7.04
C GLY A 149 19.97 14.23 5.70
N TRP A 150 19.44 13.37 4.82
CA TRP A 150 19.94 13.24 3.45
C TRP A 150 19.73 14.51 2.62
N GLN A 151 18.57 15.15 2.73
CA GLN A 151 18.22 16.39 2.01
C GLN A 151 19.04 17.59 2.47
N ASP A 152 19.29 17.73 3.77
CA ASP A 152 20.12 18.82 4.31
C ASP A 152 21.53 18.78 3.74
N GLY A 153 22.09 17.58 3.57
CA GLY A 153 23.36 17.39 2.89
C GLY A 153 23.28 17.63 1.38
N ALA A 154 22.13 17.50 0.74
CA ALA A 154 21.99 17.51 -0.72
C ALA A 154 22.33 18.86 -1.38
N SER A 155 22.28 19.99 -0.65
CA SER A 155 22.70 21.29 -1.20
C SER A 155 24.19 21.33 -1.60
N ASP A 156 25.03 20.49 -0.97
CA ASP A 156 26.45 20.33 -1.30
C ASP A 156 26.70 19.47 -2.55
N PHE A 157 25.66 18.84 -3.13
CA PHE A 157 25.79 17.86 -4.21
C PHE A 157 26.38 18.45 -5.50
N LEU A 158 26.19 19.74 -5.77
CA LEU A 158 26.69 20.42 -6.97
C LEU A 158 28.22 20.65 -6.97
N GLY A 159 28.91 20.41 -5.84
CA GLY A 159 30.37 20.57 -5.70
C GLY A 159 31.11 19.32 -5.20
N MET A 160 30.42 18.17 -5.09
CA MET A 160 30.97 16.95 -4.51
C MET A 160 31.80 16.12 -5.51
N SER A 161 32.81 15.41 -4.98
CA SER A 161 33.50 14.33 -5.70
C SER A 161 32.56 13.16 -5.99
N SER A 162 32.90 12.33 -6.98
CA SER A 162 32.14 11.12 -7.36
C SER A 162 31.84 10.23 -6.15
N ASP A 163 32.85 9.97 -5.30
CA ASP A 163 32.72 9.10 -4.12
C ASP A 163 31.66 9.60 -3.12
N ASN A 164 31.52 10.92 -2.98
CA ASN A 164 30.53 11.53 -2.09
C ASN A 164 29.10 11.47 -2.65
N ALA A 165 28.95 11.40 -3.98
CA ALA A 165 27.67 11.21 -4.63
C ALA A 165 27.17 9.77 -4.44
N ASP A 166 28.06 8.78 -4.58
CA ASP A 166 27.73 7.36 -4.43
C ASP A 166 27.26 7.03 -3.00
N VAL A 167 27.96 7.52 -1.97
CA VAL A 167 27.55 7.38 -0.56
C VAL A 167 26.16 7.96 -0.30
N LYS A 168 25.82 9.09 -0.94
CA LYS A 168 24.48 9.67 -0.83
C LYS A 168 23.42 8.82 -1.52
N MET A 169 23.73 8.23 -2.67
CA MET A 169 22.80 7.32 -3.34
C MET A 169 22.52 6.08 -2.49
N GLU A 170 23.53 5.53 -1.82
CA GLU A 170 23.36 4.41 -0.88
C GLU A 170 22.45 4.75 0.31
N VAL A 171 22.57 5.98 0.85
CA VAL A 171 21.67 6.44 1.91
C VAL A 171 20.23 6.56 1.40
N LEU A 172 20.02 7.14 0.21
CA LEU A 172 18.69 7.25 -0.38
C LEU A 172 18.08 5.87 -0.67
N GLU A 173 18.89 4.93 -1.16
CA GLU A 173 18.47 3.54 -1.41
C GLU A 173 17.96 2.90 -0.12
N ARG A 174 18.73 3.00 0.97
CA ARG A 174 18.35 2.48 2.29
C ARG A 174 17.08 3.12 2.83
N VAL A 175 16.88 4.42 2.65
CA VAL A 175 15.66 5.13 3.05
C VAL A 175 14.45 4.59 2.28
N VAL A 176 14.57 4.41 0.95
CA VAL A 176 13.51 3.85 0.12
C VAL A 176 13.23 2.39 0.49
N GLU A 177 14.26 1.58 0.75
CA GLU A 177 14.13 0.19 1.19
C GLU A 177 13.37 0.09 2.52
N LYS A 178 13.72 0.92 3.51
CA LYS A 178 13.00 0.99 4.80
C LYS A 178 11.54 1.40 4.60
N ALA A 179 11.27 2.41 3.77
CA ALA A 179 9.91 2.86 3.50
C ALA A 179 9.07 1.78 2.80
N ASP A 180 9.65 1.05 1.84
CA ASP A 180 8.98 -0.06 1.16
C ASP A 180 8.75 -1.26 2.07
N HIS A 181 9.71 -1.57 2.94
CA HIS A 181 9.53 -2.60 3.97
C HIS A 181 8.39 -2.24 4.92
N LEU A 182 8.34 -1.01 5.41
CA LEU A 182 7.26 -0.54 6.28
C LEU A 182 5.89 -0.67 5.61
N ARG A 183 5.76 -0.28 4.33
CA ARG A 183 4.51 -0.45 3.58
C ARG A 183 4.03 -1.90 3.53
N LEU A 184 4.93 -2.82 3.16
CA LEU A 184 4.57 -4.23 3.04
C LEU A 184 4.19 -4.81 4.41
N ASN A 185 5.02 -4.56 5.43
CA ASN A 185 4.81 -5.01 6.80
C ASN A 185 3.50 -4.45 7.39
N THR A 186 3.15 -3.18 7.11
CA THR A 186 1.86 -2.61 7.53
C THR A 186 0.68 -3.36 6.93
N VAL A 187 0.71 -3.65 5.62
CA VAL A 187 -0.39 -4.39 4.96
C VAL A 187 -0.45 -5.83 5.46
N GLU A 188 0.69 -6.50 5.62
CA GLU A 188 0.79 -7.87 6.17
C GLU A 188 0.19 -7.96 7.57
N LYS A 189 0.66 -7.12 8.50
CA LYS A 189 0.14 -7.09 9.87
C LYS A 189 -1.35 -6.74 9.91
N LEU A 190 -1.83 -5.82 9.06
CA LEU A 190 -3.26 -5.53 8.98
C LEU A 190 -4.05 -6.75 8.51
N VAL A 191 -3.61 -7.46 7.47
CA VAL A 191 -4.26 -8.68 6.98
C VAL A 191 -4.29 -9.78 8.06
N GLU A 192 -3.23 -9.92 8.86
CA GLU A 192 -3.17 -10.88 9.98
C GLU A 192 -4.15 -10.55 11.12
N LEU A 193 -4.47 -9.27 11.32
CA LEU A 193 -5.43 -8.82 12.33
C LEU A 193 -6.90 -9.00 11.89
N LEU A 194 -7.14 -9.18 10.60
CA LEU A 194 -8.46 -9.25 9.99
C LEU A 194 -8.89 -10.71 9.75
N THR A 195 -10.20 -10.95 9.70
CA THR A 195 -10.70 -12.23 9.17
C THR A 195 -10.45 -12.29 7.66
N PRO A 196 -10.46 -13.48 7.02
CA PRO A 196 -10.24 -13.59 5.57
C PRO A 196 -11.19 -12.71 4.74
N ARG A 197 -12.45 -12.59 5.17
CA ARG A 197 -13.43 -11.69 4.54
C ARG A 197 -13.05 -10.22 4.69
N GLN A 198 -12.74 -9.79 5.90
CA GLN A 198 -12.34 -8.42 6.18
C GLN A 198 -11.04 -8.03 5.44
N ALA A 199 -10.07 -8.95 5.40
CA ALA A 199 -8.83 -8.77 4.65
C ALA A 199 -9.08 -8.62 3.15
N ALA A 200 -9.96 -9.47 2.58
CA ALA A 200 -10.36 -9.34 1.18
C ALA A 200 -11.01 -7.98 0.89
N GLU A 201 -11.94 -7.54 1.72
CA GLU A 201 -12.60 -6.24 1.58
C GLU A 201 -11.61 -5.07 1.68
N PHE A 202 -10.64 -5.14 2.60
CA PHE A 202 -9.59 -4.14 2.74
C PHE A 202 -8.68 -4.09 1.50
N LEU A 203 -8.23 -5.24 1.01
CA LEU A 203 -7.36 -5.32 -0.18
C LEU A 203 -8.08 -4.83 -1.45
N ILE A 204 -9.37 -5.15 -1.59
CA ILE A 204 -10.22 -4.61 -2.67
C ILE A 204 -10.27 -3.09 -2.60
N ALA A 205 -10.58 -2.53 -1.42
CA ALA A 205 -10.66 -1.08 -1.24
C ALA A 205 -9.32 -0.39 -1.52
N ALA A 206 -8.21 -0.99 -1.09
CA ALA A 206 -6.87 -0.46 -1.30
C ALA A 206 -6.50 -0.43 -2.79
N ALA A 207 -6.80 -1.51 -3.52
CA ALA A 207 -6.55 -1.56 -4.95
C ALA A 207 -7.48 -0.63 -5.74
N HIS A 208 -8.76 -0.53 -5.37
CA HIS A 208 -9.67 0.43 -6.00
C HIS A 208 -9.21 1.88 -5.81
N LEU A 209 -8.72 2.24 -4.62
CA LEU A 209 -8.11 3.55 -4.39
C LEU A 209 -6.90 3.76 -5.31
N GLN A 210 -6.01 2.78 -5.41
CA GLN A 210 -4.84 2.84 -6.29
C GLN A 210 -5.25 3.00 -7.78
N PHE A 211 -6.22 2.23 -8.25
CA PHE A 211 -6.72 2.31 -9.63
C PHE A 211 -7.39 3.66 -9.89
N GLY A 212 -8.25 4.14 -8.99
CA GLY A 212 -8.92 5.43 -9.15
C GLY A 212 -7.94 6.60 -9.22
N VAL A 213 -6.92 6.63 -8.35
CA VAL A 213 -5.85 7.63 -8.39
C VAL A 213 -5.11 7.59 -9.73
N ARG A 214 -4.77 6.39 -10.21
CA ARG A 214 -4.08 6.20 -11.50
C ARG A 214 -4.94 6.66 -12.67
N GLU A 215 -6.20 6.25 -12.73
CA GLU A 215 -7.14 6.58 -13.81
C GLU A 215 -7.34 8.10 -13.91
N TRP A 216 -7.56 8.76 -12.77
CA TRP A 216 -7.69 10.22 -12.71
C TRP A 216 -6.39 10.92 -13.12
N GLY A 217 -5.25 10.42 -12.65
CA GLY A 217 -3.94 10.95 -13.02
C GLY A 217 -3.69 10.85 -14.53
N VAL A 218 -4.02 9.73 -15.16
CA VAL A 218 -3.88 9.53 -16.61
C VAL A 218 -4.80 10.47 -17.38
N ALA A 219 -6.04 10.63 -16.93
CA ALA A 219 -7.00 11.55 -17.57
C ALA A 219 -6.51 13.00 -17.48
N TYR A 220 -5.98 13.42 -16.33
CA TYR A 220 -5.45 14.75 -16.09
C TYR A 220 -4.17 15.04 -16.89
N ASP A 221 -3.20 14.11 -16.89
CA ASP A 221 -1.93 14.29 -17.61
C ASP A 221 -2.14 14.40 -19.13
N ARG A 222 -3.12 13.68 -19.70
CA ARG A 222 -3.49 13.80 -21.12
C ARG A 222 -4.04 15.17 -21.51
N GLN A 223 -4.65 15.90 -20.57
CA GLN A 223 -5.21 17.23 -20.85
C GLN A 223 -4.16 18.36 -20.85
N ARG A 224 -2.94 18.08 -20.37
CA ARG A 224 -1.84 19.06 -20.31
C ARG A 224 -0.90 19.02 -21.51
N ILE A 225 -1.06 18.03 -22.39
CA ILE A 225 -0.31 17.83 -23.64
C ILE A 225 -1.12 18.43 -24.79
#